data_AF-A0A2A2QQ30-F1
#
_entry.id   AF-A0A2A2QQ30-F1
#
_cell.length_a   1.000
_cell.length_b   1.000
_cell.length_c   1.000
_cell.angle_alpha   90.00
_cell.angle_beta   90.00
_cell.angle_gamma   90.00
#
_symmetry.space_group_name_H-M   'P 1'
#
loop_
_entity.id
_entity.type
_entity.pdbx_description
1 polymer ?
#
loop_
_entity_poly.entity_id
_entity_poly.type
_entity_poly.pdbx_seq_one_letter_code
_entity_poly.pdbx_strand_id
1 'polypeptide(L)'
;MADVNNPALAALSAALAPELELAQVRVRRVAEGFELRHVSDREAEPESLHRVDFPELRTLASHTAAGEFRPIKAAPNLRAGWLCRVASAAELELALNQLYPGALADWFAAQQPVPPVTHYRAFTARQTGMYRITAMLADAPAAQVIRACCDERFCLKRRLWSVDGLTVDAPEAKSLIPCLEPCAVMMEFARKAVRIEQEEVKPTLTLAPSEITTLLAALETAVARPPASQREADVAAADNPRRLQLLRLKLQDFVPIAAKSGGE
;
A
#
# COMPACT_ATOMS: atom_id res chain seq x y z
N MET A 1 18.36 -15.06 29.22
CA MET A 1 17.50 -13.95 28.75
C MET A 1 16.09 -14.46 28.80
N ALA A 2 15.23 -13.86 29.62
CA ALA A 2 13.85 -14.30 29.78
C ALA A 2 13.14 -14.27 28.43
N ASP A 3 12.51 -15.40 28.06
CA ASP A 3 11.67 -15.50 26.87
C ASP A 3 10.59 -14.42 26.96
N VAL A 4 10.73 -13.38 26.13
CA VAL A 4 9.66 -12.42 25.92
C VAL A 4 8.53 -13.20 25.26
N ASN A 5 7.50 -13.52 26.04
CA ASN A 5 6.32 -14.25 25.60
C ASN A 5 5.43 -13.32 24.75
N ASN A 6 5.94 -12.89 23.59
CA ASN A 6 5.19 -12.14 22.59
C ASN A 6 4.46 -13.16 21.68
N PRO A 7 3.14 -13.34 21.83
CA PRO A 7 2.40 -14.34 21.06
C PRO A 7 2.42 -14.04 19.56
N ALA A 8 2.52 -12.77 19.15
CA ALA A 8 2.62 -12.40 17.76
C ALA A 8 3.95 -12.87 17.15
N LEU A 9 5.05 -12.68 17.88
CA LEU A 9 6.37 -13.14 17.44
C LEU A 9 6.47 -14.67 17.40
N ALA A 10 5.87 -15.36 18.38
CA ALA A 10 5.80 -16.82 18.39
C ALA A 10 5.00 -17.33 17.18
N ALA A 11 3.83 -16.74 16.91
CA ALA A 11 3.01 -17.07 15.76
C ALA A 11 3.73 -16.78 14.43
N LEU A 12 4.42 -15.63 14.31
CA LEU A 12 5.21 -15.31 13.11
C LEU A 12 6.34 -16.32 12.93
N SER A 13 7.05 -16.66 13.99
CA SER A 13 8.14 -17.65 13.95
C SER A 13 7.63 -19.02 13.50
N ALA A 14 6.45 -19.43 13.97
CA ALA A 14 5.82 -20.68 13.53
C ALA A 14 5.35 -20.62 12.06
N ALA A 15 4.81 -19.48 11.63
CA ALA A 15 4.40 -19.24 10.24
C ALA A 15 5.58 -19.09 9.28
N LEU A 16 6.76 -18.76 9.78
CA LEU A 16 7.97 -18.63 9.01
C LEU A 16 8.50 -20.03 8.65
N ALA A 17 8.12 -20.49 7.45
CA ALA A 17 8.71 -21.61 6.72
C ALA A 17 10.21 -21.33 6.44
N PRO A 18 10.97 -21.97 5.51
CA PRO A 18 12.39 -21.60 5.36
C PRO A 18 12.56 -20.11 5.04
N GLU A 19 11.54 -19.49 4.46
CA GLU A 19 11.42 -18.06 4.25
C GLU A 19 9.97 -17.55 4.42
N LEU A 20 9.85 -16.23 4.56
CA LEU A 20 8.60 -15.48 4.57
C LEU A 20 8.82 -14.15 3.82
N GLU A 21 7.85 -13.74 3.01
CA GLU A 21 7.85 -12.40 2.43
C GLU A 21 6.86 -11.50 3.16
N LEU A 22 7.36 -10.34 3.62
CA LEU A 22 6.56 -9.29 4.22
C LEU A 22 6.72 -8.03 3.38
N ALA A 23 5.73 -7.76 2.54
CA ALA A 23 5.78 -6.72 1.52
C ALA A 23 7.01 -6.87 0.61
N GLN A 24 8.01 -5.99 0.72
CA GLN A 24 9.21 -6.03 -0.12
C GLN A 24 10.42 -6.65 0.59
N VAL A 25 10.24 -7.22 1.77
CA VAL A 25 11.31 -7.82 2.56
C VAL A 25 11.13 -9.32 2.58
N ARG A 26 12.16 -10.04 2.14
CA ARG A 26 12.29 -11.47 2.34
C ARG A 26 13.03 -11.72 3.64
N VAL A 27 12.44 -12.53 4.50
CA VAL A 27 13.03 -13.02 5.74
C VAL A 27 13.33 -14.50 5.57
N ARG A 28 14.56 -14.93 5.83
CA ARG A 28 14.98 -16.33 5.71
C ARG A 28 15.63 -16.81 7.00
N ARG A 29 15.33 -18.05 7.42
CA ARG A 29 16.08 -18.74 8.49
C ARG A 29 17.45 -19.14 7.98
N VAL A 30 18.50 -18.81 8.74
CA VAL A 30 19.87 -19.24 8.48
C VAL A 30 20.40 -20.00 9.70
N ALA A 31 21.57 -20.62 9.58
CA ALA A 31 22.17 -21.42 10.67
C ALA A 31 22.26 -20.64 11.99
N GLU A 32 22.57 -19.34 11.90
CA GLU A 32 22.69 -18.42 13.04
C GLU A 32 21.65 -17.29 12.92
N GLY A 33 20.38 -17.60 13.18
CA GLY A 33 19.30 -16.62 13.26
C GLY A 33 18.57 -16.38 11.94
N PHE A 34 18.44 -15.11 11.54
CA PHE A 34 17.65 -14.69 10.39
C PHE A 34 18.39 -13.72 9.49
N GLU A 35 18.09 -13.79 8.20
CA GLU A 35 18.59 -12.90 7.18
C GLU A 35 17.42 -12.17 6.51
N LEU A 36 17.53 -10.85 6.41
CA LEU A 36 16.58 -9.95 5.78
C LEU A 36 17.24 -9.28 4.58
N ARG A 37 16.53 -9.21 3.46
CA ARG A 37 16.93 -8.47 2.27
C ARG A 37 15.70 -8.04 1.48
N HIS A 38 15.88 -7.18 0.48
CA HIS A 38 14.79 -6.88 -0.44
C HIS A 38 14.42 -8.13 -1.27
N VAL A 39 13.15 -8.30 -1.63
CA VAL A 39 12.67 -9.45 -2.45
C VAL A 39 13.37 -9.54 -3.80
N SER A 40 13.72 -8.40 -4.41
CA SER A 40 14.49 -8.35 -5.67
C SER A 40 15.96 -8.78 -5.52
N ASP A 41 16.49 -8.83 -4.30
CA ASP A 41 17.87 -9.28 -4.01
C ASP A 41 17.93 -10.78 -3.66
N ARG A 42 16.86 -11.54 -3.95
CA ARG A 42 16.72 -12.95 -3.58
C ARG A 42 17.91 -13.80 -4.01
N GLU A 43 18.35 -13.63 -5.25
CA GLU A 43 19.44 -14.37 -5.89
C GLU A 43 20.79 -13.65 -5.80
N ALA A 44 20.86 -12.48 -5.16
CA ALA A 44 22.11 -11.75 -5.02
C ALA A 44 23.05 -12.43 -4.01
N GLU A 45 24.33 -12.54 -4.34
CA GLU A 45 25.33 -13.05 -3.41
C GLU A 45 25.44 -12.14 -2.19
N PRO A 46 25.50 -12.65 -0.94
CA PRO A 46 25.57 -11.84 0.27
C PRO A 46 26.69 -10.78 0.27
N GLU A 47 27.82 -11.09 -0.36
CA GLU A 47 29.00 -10.23 -0.48
C GLU A 47 28.78 -9.05 -1.44
N SER A 48 27.79 -9.14 -2.33
CA SER A 48 27.43 -8.07 -3.27
C SER A 48 26.46 -7.04 -2.66
N LEU A 49 25.85 -7.37 -1.52
CA LEU A 49 24.86 -6.52 -0.85
C LEU A 49 25.51 -5.68 0.24
N HIS A 50 25.02 -4.45 0.40
CA HIS A 50 25.46 -3.59 1.49
C HIS A 50 24.95 -4.12 2.83
N ARG A 51 25.85 -4.41 3.77
CA ARG A 51 25.47 -4.84 5.12
C ARG A 51 24.91 -3.65 5.90
N VAL A 52 23.76 -3.88 6.53
CA VAL A 52 23.03 -2.87 7.30
C VAL A 52 22.67 -3.48 8.64
N ASP A 53 23.00 -2.79 9.72
CA ASP A 53 22.60 -3.22 11.05
C ASP A 53 21.12 -2.90 11.29
N PHE A 54 20.43 -3.69 12.11
CA PHE A 54 18.99 -3.55 12.28
C PHE A 54 18.54 -2.12 12.72
N PRO A 55 19.30 -1.32 13.50
CA PRO A 55 18.90 0.06 13.81
C PRO A 55 18.91 0.99 12.59
N GLU A 56 19.79 0.74 11.62
CA GLU A 56 19.93 1.54 10.39
C GLU A 56 18.78 1.28 9.39
N LEU A 57 18.08 0.14 9.53
CA LEU A 57 16.91 -0.19 8.71
C LEU A 57 15.83 0.89 8.76
N ARG A 58 15.72 1.65 9.86
CA ARG A 58 14.76 2.76 9.97
C ARG A 58 15.08 3.87 8.97
N THR A 59 16.34 4.23 8.86
CA THR A 59 16.81 5.24 7.92
C THR A 59 16.62 4.75 6.49
N LEU A 60 16.94 3.47 6.24
CA LEU A 60 16.73 2.82 4.95
C LEU A 60 15.24 2.82 4.55
N ALA A 61 14.33 2.49 5.47
CA ALA A 61 12.89 2.50 5.23
C ALA A 61 12.29 3.91 5.19
N SER A 62 13.05 4.95 5.54
CA SER A 62 12.58 6.33 5.57
C SER A 62 12.55 7.00 4.20
N HIS A 63 13.37 6.53 3.26
CA HIS A 63 13.52 7.17 1.96
C HIS A 63 13.49 6.15 0.82
N THR A 64 13.05 6.59 -0.36
CA THR A 64 13.13 5.82 -1.59
C THR A 64 14.57 5.74 -2.10
N ALA A 65 14.81 4.98 -3.16
CA ALA A 65 16.11 4.98 -3.86
C ALA A 65 16.50 6.37 -4.41
N ALA A 66 15.51 7.22 -4.75
CA ALA A 66 15.74 8.59 -5.21
C ALA A 66 15.91 9.61 -4.07
N GLY A 67 15.81 9.18 -2.79
CA GLY A 67 15.96 10.05 -1.62
C GLY A 67 14.67 10.67 -1.09
N GLU A 68 13.55 10.52 -1.79
CA GLU A 68 12.25 11.04 -1.35
C GLU A 68 11.74 10.33 -0.09
N PHE A 69 11.11 11.07 0.82
CA PHE A 69 10.54 10.49 2.04
C PHE A 69 9.40 9.51 1.75
N ARG A 70 9.39 8.38 2.48
CA ARG A 70 8.37 7.32 2.40
C ARG A 70 7.35 7.46 3.54
N PRO A 71 6.22 8.16 3.33
CA PRO A 71 5.16 8.26 4.34
C PRO A 71 4.45 6.91 4.55
N ILE A 72 4.38 6.07 3.52
CA ILE A 72 3.79 4.73 3.59
C ILE A 72 4.91 3.71 3.51
N LYS A 73 5.25 3.08 4.64
CA LYS A 73 6.35 2.11 4.69
C LYS A 73 6.11 0.87 3.85
N ALA A 74 4.85 0.53 3.60
CA ALA A 74 4.44 -0.58 2.74
C ALA A 74 4.22 -0.18 1.27
N ALA A 75 4.54 1.04 0.85
CA ALA A 75 4.57 1.38 -0.57
C ALA A 75 5.68 0.57 -1.28
N PRO A 76 5.48 0.14 -2.54
CA PRO A 76 6.40 -0.72 -3.29
C PRO A 76 7.65 0.04 -3.80
N ASN A 77 8.30 0.80 -2.92
CA ASN A 77 9.42 1.70 -3.21
C ASN A 77 10.54 1.63 -2.16
N LEU A 78 10.62 0.52 -1.41
CA LEU A 78 11.75 0.22 -0.55
C LEU A 78 13.02 0.04 -1.42
N ARG A 79 14.13 0.64 -1.00
CA ARG A 79 15.40 0.49 -1.71
C ARG A 79 15.91 -0.95 -1.60
N ALA A 80 16.40 -1.51 -2.69
CA ALA A 80 17.09 -2.81 -2.74
C ALA A 80 18.61 -2.66 -2.50
N GLY A 81 19.37 -3.74 -2.64
CA GLY A 81 20.84 -3.75 -2.53
C GLY A 81 21.38 -3.83 -1.10
N TRP A 82 20.62 -4.38 -0.14
CA TRP A 82 21.02 -4.46 1.27
C TRP A 82 20.77 -5.83 1.88
N LEU A 83 21.53 -6.10 2.95
CA LEU A 83 21.45 -7.32 3.74
C LEU A 83 21.53 -6.98 5.22
N CYS A 84 20.58 -7.49 6.01
CA CYS A 84 20.61 -7.40 7.46
C CYS A 84 20.57 -8.81 8.05
N ARG A 85 21.39 -9.09 9.06
CA ARG A 85 21.36 -10.36 9.81
C ARG A 85 21.09 -10.08 11.27
N VAL A 86 20.24 -10.91 11.87
CA VAL A 86 19.84 -10.82 13.27
C VAL A 86 19.93 -12.19 13.91
N ALA A 87 20.40 -12.25 15.15
CA ALA A 87 20.74 -13.51 15.83
C ALA A 87 19.53 -14.18 16.49
N SER A 88 18.44 -13.45 16.72
CA SER A 88 17.29 -13.95 17.50
C SER A 88 15.94 -13.50 16.95
N ALA A 89 14.87 -14.16 17.39
CA ALA A 89 13.50 -13.76 17.06
C ALA A 89 13.16 -12.37 17.62
N ALA A 90 13.69 -12.01 18.79
CA ALA A 90 13.49 -10.68 19.37
C ALA A 90 14.15 -9.58 18.52
N GLU A 91 15.36 -9.82 18.01
CA GLU A 91 16.01 -8.90 17.07
C GLU A 91 15.29 -8.86 15.71
N LEU A 92 14.74 -9.99 15.25
CA LEU A 92 13.89 -10.02 14.06
C LEU A 92 12.66 -9.13 14.23
N GLU A 93 11.99 -9.18 15.37
CA GLU A 93 10.86 -8.28 15.66
C GLU A 93 11.29 -6.81 15.58
N LEU A 94 12.42 -6.46 16.21
CA LEU A 94 12.94 -5.10 16.17
C LEU A 94 13.27 -4.66 14.74
N ALA A 95 13.94 -5.50 13.96
CA ALA A 95 14.28 -5.24 12.57
C ALA A 95 13.03 -5.02 11.70
N LEU A 96 12.03 -5.90 11.83
CA LEU A 96 10.76 -5.76 11.13
C LEU A 96 10.01 -4.50 11.56
N ASN A 97 10.07 -4.10 12.83
CA ASN A 97 9.43 -2.88 13.30
C ASN A 97 10.14 -1.61 12.80
N GLN A 98 11.45 -1.65 12.51
CA GLN A 98 12.13 -0.53 11.82
C GLN A 98 11.68 -0.39 10.35
N LEU A 99 11.40 -1.51 9.67
CA LEU A 99 10.98 -1.55 8.28
C LEU A 99 9.49 -1.25 8.10
N TYR A 100 8.64 -1.92 8.89
CA TYR A 100 7.18 -1.88 8.84
C TYR A 100 6.59 -1.74 10.24
N PRO A 101 6.58 -0.52 10.81
CA PRO A 101 6.08 -0.28 12.16
C PRO A 101 4.67 -0.83 12.37
N GLY A 102 4.49 -1.61 13.43
CA GLY A 102 3.20 -2.20 13.83
C GLY A 102 2.73 -3.40 12.98
N ALA A 103 3.42 -3.77 11.90
CA ALA A 103 2.95 -4.80 10.98
C ALA A 103 2.76 -6.18 11.65
N LEU A 104 3.64 -6.56 12.58
CA LEU A 104 3.54 -7.82 13.32
C LEU A 104 2.30 -7.85 14.23
N ALA A 105 2.08 -6.77 14.97
CA ALA A 105 0.91 -6.64 15.84
C ALA A 105 -0.39 -6.66 15.01
N ASP A 106 -0.44 -5.90 13.91
CA ASP A 106 -1.58 -5.86 12.99
C ASP A 106 -1.83 -7.25 12.36
N TRP A 107 -0.77 -7.95 11.93
CA TRP A 107 -0.86 -9.31 11.37
C TRP A 107 -1.42 -10.33 12.37
N PHE A 108 -0.99 -10.26 13.62
CA PHE A 108 -1.50 -11.13 14.68
C PHE A 108 -2.95 -10.78 15.05
N ALA A 109 -3.30 -9.49 15.13
CA ALA A 109 -4.66 -9.03 15.38
C ALA A 109 -5.63 -9.44 14.25
N ALA A 110 -5.16 -9.46 13.01
CA ALA A 110 -5.96 -9.86 11.85
C ALA A 110 -6.32 -11.35 11.81
N GLN A 111 -5.66 -12.19 12.61
CA GLN A 111 -5.94 -13.63 12.71
C GLN A 111 -6.99 -13.98 13.78
N GLN A 112 -7.38 -13.00 14.60
CA GLN A 112 -8.43 -13.22 15.60
C GLN A 112 -9.77 -13.53 14.91
N PRO A 113 -10.67 -14.29 15.55
CA PRO A 113 -12.00 -14.58 14.98
C PRO A 113 -12.78 -13.32 14.60
N VAL A 114 -12.57 -12.24 15.36
CA VAL A 114 -13.10 -10.90 15.08
C VAL A 114 -11.94 -9.91 15.05
N PRO A 115 -11.33 -9.67 13.87
CA PRO A 115 -10.26 -8.69 13.72
C PRO A 115 -10.73 -7.28 14.08
N PRO A 116 -9.89 -6.44 14.73
CA PRO A 116 -10.26 -5.09 15.14
C PRO A 116 -10.21 -4.10 13.95
N VAL A 117 -11.12 -4.28 13.00
CA VAL A 117 -11.18 -3.49 11.76
C VAL A 117 -12.10 -2.28 11.94
N THR A 118 -11.62 -1.09 11.56
CA THR A 118 -12.49 0.10 11.44
C THR A 118 -12.80 0.36 9.97
N HIS A 119 -14.05 0.17 9.57
CA HIS A 119 -14.56 0.47 8.23
C HIS A 119 -14.59 1.96 7.92
N TYR A 120 -14.60 2.32 6.63
CA TYR A 120 -14.51 3.71 6.16
C TYR A 120 -15.54 4.63 6.83
N ARG A 121 -16.80 4.22 6.87
CA ARG A 121 -17.90 5.01 7.47
C ARG A 121 -17.65 5.30 8.95
N ALA A 122 -17.37 4.25 9.73
CA ALA A 122 -17.03 4.38 11.15
C ALA A 122 -15.79 5.27 11.37
N PHE A 123 -14.78 5.15 10.52
CA PHE A 123 -13.57 5.97 10.62
C PHE A 123 -13.85 7.45 10.30
N THR A 124 -14.57 7.73 9.20
CA THR A 124 -14.89 9.10 8.76
C THR A 124 -15.87 9.82 9.69
N ALA A 125 -16.77 9.08 10.36
CA ALA A 125 -17.73 9.64 11.31
C ALA A 125 -17.06 10.27 12.54
N ARG A 126 -15.83 9.83 12.87
CA ARG A 126 -15.03 10.37 13.98
C ARG A 126 -14.15 11.55 13.57
N GLN A 127 -14.05 11.87 12.28
CA GLN A 127 -13.15 12.91 11.79
C GLN A 127 -13.72 14.31 12.08
N THR A 128 -12.84 15.21 12.49
CA THR A 128 -13.18 16.60 12.80
C THR A 128 -12.37 17.56 11.93
N GLY A 129 -12.63 18.87 12.08
CA GLY A 129 -11.89 19.91 11.36
C GLY A 129 -11.96 19.74 9.83
N MET A 130 -10.81 19.91 9.17
CA MET A 130 -10.70 19.83 7.70
C MET A 130 -11.01 18.45 7.13
N TYR A 131 -10.91 17.38 7.92
CA TYR A 131 -11.17 16.00 7.48
C TYR A 131 -12.63 15.58 7.63
N ARG A 132 -13.46 16.36 8.34
CA ARG A 132 -14.92 16.08 8.47
C ARG A 132 -15.62 15.90 7.13
N ILE A 133 -15.15 16.60 6.09
CA ILE A 133 -15.74 16.53 4.75
C ILE A 133 -15.57 15.16 4.09
N THR A 134 -14.65 14.31 4.55
CA THR A 134 -14.43 12.97 4.00
C THR A 134 -15.68 12.08 4.15
N ALA A 135 -16.49 12.30 5.18
CA ALA A 135 -17.77 11.61 5.37
C ALA A 135 -18.81 11.93 4.28
N MET A 136 -18.62 13.00 3.50
CA MET A 136 -19.54 13.42 2.43
C MET A 136 -19.43 12.57 1.16
N LEU A 137 -18.37 11.77 0.98
CA LEU A 137 -18.32 10.84 -0.16
C LEU A 137 -19.40 9.78 0.02
N ALA A 138 -20.32 9.67 -0.92
CA ALA A 138 -21.23 8.52 -1.01
C ALA A 138 -20.43 7.22 -1.26
N ASP A 139 -21.05 6.05 -1.06
CA ASP A 139 -20.33 4.77 -1.05
C ASP A 139 -19.62 4.46 -2.37
N ALA A 140 -20.27 4.69 -3.52
CA ALA A 140 -19.67 4.46 -4.83
C ALA A 140 -18.44 5.38 -5.11
N PRO A 141 -18.52 6.71 -4.94
CA PRO A 141 -17.34 7.56 -5.00
C PRO A 141 -16.26 7.19 -3.98
N ALA A 142 -16.63 6.86 -2.74
CA ALA A 142 -15.68 6.42 -1.72
C ALA A 142 -14.95 5.14 -2.18
N ALA A 143 -15.67 4.16 -2.71
CA ALA A 143 -15.09 2.93 -3.24
C ALA A 143 -14.08 3.20 -4.35
N GLN A 144 -14.39 4.09 -5.30
CA GLN A 144 -13.45 4.50 -6.36
C GLN A 144 -12.20 5.19 -5.81
N VAL A 145 -12.36 6.12 -4.86
CA VAL A 145 -11.23 6.80 -4.21
C VAL A 145 -10.35 5.80 -3.44
N ILE A 146 -10.96 4.85 -2.73
CA ILE A 146 -10.22 3.80 -2.01
C ILE A 146 -9.45 2.90 -3.00
N ARG A 147 -10.09 2.43 -4.08
CA ARG A 147 -9.41 1.64 -5.12
C ARG A 147 -8.22 2.37 -5.71
N ALA A 148 -8.36 3.67 -5.98
CA ALA A 148 -7.27 4.46 -6.53
C ALA A 148 -6.13 4.71 -5.53
N CYS A 149 -6.46 5.00 -4.28
CA CYS A 149 -5.46 5.33 -3.27
C CYS A 149 -4.66 4.12 -2.80
N CYS A 150 -5.37 2.99 -2.64
CA CYS A 150 -4.87 1.77 -2.07
C CYS A 150 -4.50 0.74 -3.13
N ASP A 151 -4.39 1.13 -4.41
CA ASP A 151 -3.89 0.27 -5.48
C ASP A 151 -2.53 -0.35 -5.10
N GLU A 152 -2.26 -1.58 -5.55
CA GLU A 152 -1.02 -2.30 -5.23
C GLU A 152 0.24 -1.56 -5.69
N ARG A 153 0.12 -0.73 -6.72
CA ARG A 153 1.19 0.17 -7.19
C ARG A 153 1.61 1.19 -6.14
N PHE A 154 0.80 1.43 -5.11
CA PHE A 154 1.04 2.47 -4.11
C PHE A 154 1.03 1.96 -2.67
N CYS A 155 0.44 0.81 -2.39
CA CYS A 155 0.40 0.27 -1.04
C CYS A 155 0.25 -1.25 -1.07
N LEU A 156 1.21 -1.94 -0.47
CA LEU A 156 1.22 -3.40 -0.35
C LEU A 156 0.49 -3.91 0.90
N LYS A 157 -0.10 -3.04 1.74
CA LYS A 157 -0.94 -3.53 2.82
C LYS A 157 -2.25 -4.11 2.26
N ARG A 158 -2.62 -5.30 2.70
CA ARG A 158 -3.90 -5.95 2.39
C ARG A 158 -5.02 -5.29 3.19
N ARG A 159 -5.91 -4.56 2.52
CA ARG A 159 -7.01 -3.83 3.16
C ARG A 159 -8.10 -4.78 3.66
N LEU A 160 -8.35 -4.76 4.96
CA LEU A 160 -9.43 -5.51 5.62
C LEU A 160 -10.64 -4.64 5.97
N TRP A 161 -10.50 -3.32 5.96
CA TRP A 161 -11.63 -2.40 6.07
C TRP A 161 -12.29 -2.15 4.71
N SER A 162 -13.52 -1.65 4.71
CA SER A 162 -14.35 -1.55 3.51
C SER A 162 -15.32 -0.37 3.60
N VAL A 163 -16.04 -0.13 2.50
CA VAL A 163 -17.23 0.71 2.36
C VAL A 163 -18.21 -0.06 1.46
N ASP A 164 -19.51 0.25 1.52
CA ASP A 164 -20.51 -0.46 0.71
C ASP A 164 -20.15 -0.42 -0.79
N GLY A 165 -20.31 -1.56 -1.47
CA GLY A 165 -19.89 -1.70 -2.88
C GLY A 165 -18.39 -1.92 -3.10
N LEU A 166 -17.58 -2.06 -2.05
CA LEU A 166 -16.16 -2.41 -2.13
C LEU A 166 -15.82 -3.58 -1.22
N THR A 167 -15.54 -4.74 -1.79
CA THR A 167 -15.02 -5.90 -1.04
C THR A 167 -13.66 -5.60 -0.43
N VAL A 168 -13.28 -6.32 0.62
CA VAL A 168 -11.90 -6.29 1.15
C VAL A 168 -10.92 -6.86 0.13
N ASP A 169 -9.63 -6.62 0.31
CA ASP A 169 -8.60 -7.17 -0.56
C ASP A 169 -8.48 -8.69 -0.31
N ALA A 170 -8.36 -9.48 -1.39
CA ALA A 170 -8.10 -10.91 -1.29
C ALA A 170 -6.73 -11.18 -0.63
N PRO A 171 -6.53 -12.33 0.03
CA PRO A 171 -5.26 -12.66 0.68
C PRO A 171 -4.03 -12.56 -0.23
N GLU A 172 -4.17 -12.92 -1.50
CA GLU A 172 -3.12 -13.00 -2.51
C GLU A 172 -2.94 -11.69 -3.28
N ALA A 173 -3.84 -10.72 -3.09
CA ALA A 173 -3.82 -9.47 -3.86
C ALA A 173 -2.61 -8.60 -3.55
N LYS A 174 -2.06 -8.71 -2.33
CA LYS A 174 -0.96 -7.88 -1.83
C LYS A 174 -0.13 -8.68 -0.81
N SER A 175 0.56 -7.98 0.09
CA SER A 175 1.38 -8.61 1.12
C SER A 175 0.58 -9.11 2.33
N LEU A 176 1.27 -9.84 3.20
CA LEU A 176 0.76 -10.31 4.48
C LEU A 176 0.47 -9.18 5.49
N ILE A 177 0.92 -7.94 5.27
CA ILE A 177 0.66 -6.83 6.19
C ILE A 177 -0.81 -6.41 6.07
N PRO A 178 -1.66 -6.60 7.08
CA PRO A 178 -3.04 -6.14 6.99
C PRO A 178 -3.13 -4.63 7.20
N CYS A 179 -4.16 -4.02 6.63
CA CYS A 179 -4.57 -2.66 6.90
C CYS A 179 -5.94 -2.71 7.56
N LEU A 180 -5.97 -2.37 8.86
CA LEU A 180 -7.13 -2.51 9.73
C LEU A 180 -8.02 -1.25 9.74
N GLU A 181 -7.49 -0.11 9.32
CA GLU A 181 -8.25 1.14 9.18
C GLU A 181 -7.65 2.09 8.13
N PRO A 182 -8.39 3.09 7.64
CA PRO A 182 -7.88 4.11 6.72
C PRO A 182 -6.68 4.90 7.30
N CYS A 183 -5.62 5.05 6.51
CA CYS A 183 -4.42 5.80 6.92
C CYS A 183 -4.53 7.30 6.63
N ALA A 184 -3.60 8.11 7.16
CA ALA A 184 -3.56 9.55 6.93
C ALA A 184 -3.49 9.95 5.44
N VAL A 185 -2.74 9.22 4.61
CA VAL A 185 -2.67 9.48 3.16
C VAL A 185 -4.02 9.21 2.49
N MET A 186 -4.73 8.16 2.89
CA MET A 186 -6.08 7.87 2.41
C MET A 186 -7.07 8.99 2.80
N MET A 187 -6.95 9.54 4.00
CA MET A 187 -7.79 10.65 4.46
C MET A 187 -7.53 11.94 3.72
N GLU A 188 -6.25 12.29 3.51
CA GLU A 188 -5.91 13.46 2.71
C GLU A 188 -6.36 13.30 1.25
N PHE A 189 -6.22 12.10 0.68
CA PHE A 189 -6.69 11.83 -0.68
C PHE A 189 -8.21 11.91 -0.79
N ALA A 190 -8.96 11.29 0.14
CA ALA A 190 -10.41 11.41 0.19
C ALA A 190 -10.85 12.87 0.34
N ARG A 191 -10.17 13.65 1.18
CA ARG A 191 -10.46 15.08 1.35
C ARG A 191 -10.28 15.85 0.04
N LYS A 192 -9.21 15.57 -0.72
CA LYS A 192 -9.00 16.17 -2.04
C LYS A 192 -10.03 15.72 -3.07
N ALA A 193 -10.39 14.44 -3.08
CA ALA A 193 -11.43 13.92 -3.95
C ALA A 193 -12.78 14.60 -3.71
N VAL A 194 -13.17 14.82 -2.44
CA VAL A 194 -14.38 15.60 -2.10
C VAL A 194 -14.32 17.01 -2.68
N ARG A 195 -13.17 17.69 -2.57
CA ARG A 195 -13.01 19.06 -3.08
C ARG A 195 -13.13 19.11 -4.60
N ILE A 196 -12.53 18.17 -5.31
CA ILE A 196 -12.66 18.05 -6.77
C ILE A 196 -14.12 17.80 -7.16
N GLU A 197 -14.82 16.93 -6.43
CA GLU A 197 -16.25 16.68 -6.69
C GLU A 197 -17.16 17.88 -6.40
N GLN A 198 -16.74 18.79 -5.51
CA GLN A 198 -17.47 19.99 -5.16
C GLN A 198 -17.21 21.17 -6.12
N GLU A 199 -16.31 21.03 -7.09
CA GLU A 199 -16.09 22.07 -8.10
C GLU A 199 -17.40 22.34 -8.86
N GLU A 200 -17.85 23.59 -8.83
CA GLU A 200 -19.15 24.02 -9.39
C GLU A 200 -19.16 23.92 -10.92
N VAL A 201 -18.03 24.26 -11.56
CA VAL A 201 -17.88 24.26 -13.01
C VAL A 201 -17.26 22.95 -13.46
N LYS A 202 -18.10 22.02 -13.91
CA LYS A 202 -17.67 20.75 -14.51
C LYS A 202 -17.87 20.83 -16.03
N PRO A 203 -16.81 21.00 -16.84
CA PRO A 203 -16.97 21.08 -18.29
C PRO A 203 -17.49 19.76 -18.84
N THR A 204 -18.41 19.84 -19.80
CA THR A 204 -18.80 18.67 -20.59
C THR A 204 -17.76 18.46 -21.68
N LEU A 205 -17.12 17.28 -21.66
CA LEU A 205 -16.17 16.85 -22.67
C LEU A 205 -16.88 15.84 -23.58
N THR A 206 -16.89 16.09 -24.89
CA THR A 206 -17.36 15.12 -25.88
C THR A 206 -16.15 14.43 -26.48
N LEU A 207 -16.00 13.13 -26.22
CA LEU A 207 -14.88 12.32 -26.68
C LEU A 207 -15.42 11.05 -27.36
N ALA A 208 -14.83 10.68 -28.49
CA ALA A 208 -15.06 9.38 -29.10
C ALA A 208 -14.46 8.26 -28.22
N PRO A 209 -15.02 7.03 -28.26
CA PRO A 209 -14.48 5.90 -27.49
C PRO A 209 -12.98 5.63 -27.68
N SER A 210 -12.46 5.86 -28.89
CA SER A 210 -11.03 5.71 -29.20
C SER A 210 -10.16 6.79 -28.54
N GLU A 211 -10.69 8.00 -28.33
CA GLU A 211 -9.99 9.06 -27.60
C GLU A 211 -9.94 8.72 -26.10
N ILE A 212 -11.00 8.15 -25.54
CA ILE A 212 -11.02 7.65 -24.15
C ILE A 212 -9.98 6.54 -23.98
N THR A 213 -9.90 5.61 -24.94
CA THR A 213 -8.87 4.55 -24.95
C THR A 213 -7.46 5.14 -24.96
N THR A 214 -7.24 6.20 -25.76
CA THR A 214 -5.96 6.92 -25.82
C THR A 214 -5.62 7.59 -24.49
N LEU A 215 -6.58 8.26 -23.85
CA LEU A 215 -6.40 8.88 -22.53
C LEU A 215 -6.10 7.86 -21.44
N LEU A 216 -6.79 6.71 -21.45
CA LEU A 216 -6.52 5.62 -20.50
C LEU A 216 -5.10 5.07 -20.65
N ALA A 217 -4.62 4.89 -21.88
CA ALA A 217 -3.24 4.45 -22.14
C ALA A 217 -2.20 5.48 -21.67
N ALA A 218 -2.48 6.78 -21.87
CA ALA A 218 -1.63 7.87 -21.38
C ALA A 218 -1.60 7.91 -19.84
N LEU A 219 -2.76 7.78 -19.18
CA LEU A 219 -2.87 7.73 -17.73
C LEU A 219 -2.17 6.50 -17.15
N GLU A 220 -2.34 5.32 -17.74
CA GLU A 220 -1.63 4.10 -17.30
C GLU A 220 -0.12 4.28 -17.38
N THR A 221 0.36 4.86 -18.50
CA THR A 221 1.78 5.20 -18.66
C THR A 221 2.27 6.15 -17.58
N ALA A 222 1.53 7.22 -17.30
CA ALA A 222 1.90 8.23 -16.31
C ALA A 222 1.86 7.68 -14.87
N VAL A 223 0.89 6.83 -14.55
CA VAL A 223 0.79 6.14 -13.26
C VAL A 223 1.96 5.17 -13.06
N ALA A 224 2.35 4.43 -14.10
CA ALA A 224 3.46 3.47 -14.04
C ALA A 224 4.84 4.15 -13.96
N ARG A 225 4.94 5.42 -14.34
CA ARG A 225 6.21 6.18 -14.40
C ARG A 225 6.04 7.56 -13.73
N PRO A 226 5.85 7.61 -12.41
CA PRO A 226 5.75 8.88 -11.69
C PRO A 226 7.06 9.68 -11.80
N PRO A 227 7.01 11.03 -11.79
CA PRO A 227 8.21 11.87 -11.73
C PRO A 227 9.10 11.52 -10.54
N ALA A 228 10.43 11.55 -10.74
CA ALA A 228 11.38 11.14 -9.70
C ALA A 228 11.32 11.99 -8.41
N SER A 229 11.01 13.28 -8.53
CA SER A 229 10.88 14.23 -7.41
C SER A 229 9.49 14.25 -6.77
N GLN A 230 8.64 13.28 -7.11
CA GLN A 230 7.25 13.30 -6.65
C GLN A 230 7.13 12.82 -5.21
N ARG A 231 6.52 13.67 -4.38
CA ARG A 231 6.20 13.32 -3.00
C ARG A 231 4.92 12.49 -2.95
N GLU A 232 5.03 11.27 -2.43
CA GLU A 232 3.95 10.28 -2.46
C GLU A 232 2.64 10.77 -1.79
N ALA A 233 2.75 11.50 -0.67
CA ALA A 233 1.61 12.03 0.08
C ALA A 233 1.13 13.41 -0.41
N ASP A 234 1.77 14.01 -1.43
CA ASP A 234 1.33 15.27 -2.03
C ASP A 234 0.19 15.02 -3.03
N VAL A 235 -0.93 14.56 -2.50
CA VAL A 235 -2.09 14.15 -3.28
C VAL A 235 -2.91 15.32 -3.84
N ALA A 236 -2.49 16.56 -3.56
CA ALA A 236 -3.03 17.76 -4.18
C ALA A 236 -2.47 17.97 -5.59
N ALA A 237 -1.23 17.55 -5.84
CA ALA A 237 -0.57 17.70 -7.12
C ALA A 237 -1.36 17.01 -8.24
N ALA A 238 -1.50 17.67 -9.39
CA ALA A 238 -2.30 17.17 -10.51
C ALA A 238 -1.70 15.89 -11.12
N ASP A 239 -0.38 15.77 -11.08
CA ASP A 239 0.40 14.62 -11.54
C ASP A 239 0.53 13.52 -10.50
N ASN A 240 -0.06 13.66 -9.30
CA ASN A 240 -0.02 12.61 -8.27
C ASN A 240 -0.58 11.30 -8.82
N PRO A 241 0.13 10.16 -8.71
CA PRO A 241 -0.24 8.94 -9.41
C PRO A 241 -1.53 8.35 -8.85
N ARG A 242 -1.89 8.61 -7.58
CA ARG A 242 -3.21 8.25 -7.04
C ARG A 242 -4.33 9.07 -7.69
N ARG A 243 -4.09 10.35 -7.97
CA ARG A 243 -5.05 11.23 -8.65
C ARG A 243 -5.21 10.83 -10.12
N LEU A 244 -4.12 10.55 -10.81
CA LEU A 244 -4.14 10.00 -12.17
C LEU A 244 -4.87 8.64 -12.21
N GLN A 245 -4.62 7.78 -11.22
CA GLN A 245 -5.31 6.51 -11.09
C GLN A 245 -6.81 6.67 -10.85
N LEU A 246 -7.24 7.62 -10.01
CA LEU A 246 -8.65 7.91 -9.80
C LEU A 246 -9.32 8.39 -11.09
N LEU A 247 -8.67 9.28 -11.84
CA LEU A 247 -9.18 9.71 -13.13
C LEU A 247 -9.26 8.55 -14.12
N ARG A 248 -8.26 7.67 -14.14
CA ARG A 248 -8.25 6.45 -14.97
C ARG A 248 -9.44 5.56 -14.64
N LEU A 249 -9.70 5.26 -13.37
CA LEU A 249 -10.85 4.45 -12.95
C LEU A 249 -12.19 5.09 -13.36
N LYS A 250 -12.32 6.42 -13.27
CA LYS A 250 -13.54 7.11 -13.73
C LYS A 250 -13.77 6.99 -15.24
N LEU A 251 -12.69 7.04 -16.03
CA LEU A 251 -12.78 6.97 -17.49
C LEU A 251 -13.02 5.55 -18.01
N GLN A 252 -12.69 4.51 -17.23
CA GLN A 252 -12.90 3.11 -17.62
C GLN A 252 -14.37 2.79 -17.91
N ASP A 253 -15.30 3.38 -17.15
CA ASP A 253 -16.73 3.16 -17.31
C ASP A 253 -17.30 3.70 -18.64
N PHE A 254 -16.52 4.48 -19.39
CA PHE A 254 -16.92 5.07 -20.67
C PHE A 254 -16.40 4.29 -21.89
N VAL A 255 -15.58 3.25 -21.70
CA VAL A 255 -15.15 2.40 -22.81
C VAL A 255 -16.26 1.40 -23.12
N PRO A 256 -16.77 1.33 -24.36
CA PRO A 256 -17.75 0.33 -24.74
C PRO A 256 -17.18 -1.07 -24.47
N ILE A 257 -17.93 -1.91 -23.77
CA ILE A 257 -17.61 -3.33 -23.69
C ILE A 257 -17.72 -3.87 -25.12
N ALA A 258 -16.61 -4.31 -25.70
CA ALA A 258 -16.65 -4.97 -27.01
C ALA A 258 -17.65 -6.12 -26.90
N ALA A 259 -18.75 -6.04 -27.65
CA ALA A 259 -19.69 -7.15 -27.75
C ALA A 259 -18.88 -8.36 -28.22
N LYS A 260 -18.89 -9.45 -27.44
CA LYS A 260 -18.35 -10.72 -27.90
C LYS A 260 -18.99 -11.00 -29.25
N SER A 261 -18.19 -10.95 -30.32
CA SER A 261 -18.63 -11.36 -31.64
C SER A 261 -19.10 -12.80 -31.53
N GLY A 262 -20.42 -12.99 -31.55
CA GLY A 262 -21.04 -14.29 -31.69
C GLY A 262 -20.48 -14.91 -32.96
N GLY A 263 -19.78 -16.03 -32.81
CA GLY A 263 -19.35 -16.83 -33.95
C GLY A 263 -20.58 -17.38 -34.66
N GLU A 264 -20.72 -17.04 -35.93
CA GLU A 264 -21.33 -17.91 -36.93
C GLU A 264 -20.28 -18.93 -37.42
#